data_AF-A0A453I371-F1
#
_entry.id   AF-A0A453I371-F1
#
_cell.length_a   1.000
_cell.length_b   1.000
_cell.length_c   1.000
_cell.angle_alpha   90.00
_cell.angle_beta   90.00
_cell.angle_gamma   90.00
#
_symmetry.space_group_name_H-M   'P 1'
#
loop_
_entity.id
_entity.type
_entity.pdbx_description
1 polymer ?
#
loop_
_entity_poly.entity_id
_entity_poly.type
_entity_poly.pdbx_seq_one_letter_code
_entity_poly.pdbx_strand_id
1 'polypeptide(L)'
;KMCLEHLMLHYLQGRVLLQVQVSMSPEILIRDAMDIAKKAEEEIMKADASICQVSVQLRLGQQIEQLQLAASKSGANDRHAEKQ
;
A
#
# COMPACT_ATOMS: atom_id res chain seq x y z
N LYS A 1 13.14 0.87 3.00
CA LYS A 1 13.29 1.16 1.54
C LYS A 1 11.93 0.98 0.88
N MET A 2 11.58 1.79 -0.13
CA MET A 2 10.40 1.54 -0.96
C MET A 2 10.76 0.72 -2.20
N CYS A 3 9.87 -0.19 -2.59
CA CYS A 3 10.03 -1.06 -3.76
C CYS A 3 8.77 -1.02 -4.62
N LEU A 4 8.92 -0.89 -5.94
CA LEU A 4 7.81 -1.02 -6.89
C LEU A 4 7.33 -2.48 -6.92
N GLU A 5 6.02 -2.69 -6.92
CA GLU A 5 5.41 -4.02 -7.09
C GLU A 5 4.49 -4.09 -8.30
N HIS A 6 3.55 -3.16 -8.42
CA HIS A 6 2.61 -3.14 -9.54
C HIS A 6 2.55 -1.76 -10.18
N LEU A 7 2.33 -1.75 -11.49
CA LEU A 7 2.18 -0.56 -12.30
C LEU A 7 1.04 -0.83 -13.29
N MET A 8 -0.02 -0.04 -13.20
CA MET A 8 -1.25 -0.22 -13.96
C MET A 8 -1.60 1.08 -14.68
N LEU A 9 -1.77 1.00 -16.00
CA LEU A 9 -2.21 2.11 -16.84
C LEU A 9 -3.68 1.93 -17.19
N HIS A 10 -4.48 2.92 -16.84
CA HIS A 10 -5.89 3.00 -17.21
C HIS A 10 -6.05 4.06 -18.30
N TYR A 11 -6.47 3.64 -19.50
CA TYR A 11 -6.70 4.54 -20.63
C TYR A 11 -8.14 5.01 -20.64
N LEU A 12 -8.35 6.32 -20.52
CA LEU A 12 -9.66 6.96 -20.46
C LEU A 12 -9.67 8.15 -21.42
N GLN A 13 -10.45 8.06 -22.50
CA GLN A 13 -10.63 9.13 -23.49
C GLN A 13 -9.31 9.72 -24.05
N GLY A 14 -8.30 8.87 -24.29
CA GLY A 14 -6.98 9.30 -24.77
C GLY A 14 -6.05 9.90 -23.71
N ARG A 15 -6.45 9.85 -22.43
CA ARG A 15 -5.65 10.24 -21.26
C ARG A 15 -5.24 8.98 -20.49
N VAL A 16 -4.13 9.04 -19.76
CA VAL A 16 -3.62 7.95 -18.92
C VAL A 16 -3.83 8.29 -17.44
N LEU A 17 -4.46 7.38 -16.70
CA LEU A 17 -4.42 7.36 -15.24
C LEU A 17 -3.48 6.23 -14.80
N LEU A 18 -2.43 6.59 -14.07
CA LEU A 18 -1.40 5.66 -13.62
C LEU A 18 -1.62 5.29 -12.15
N GLN A 19 -1.85 4.00 -11.87
CA GLN A 19 -1.82 3.47 -10.51
C GLN A 19 -0.51 2.72 -10.28
N VAL A 20 0.23 3.13 -9.26
CA VAL A 20 1.52 2.56 -8.87
C VAL A 20 1.35 1.97 -7.48
N GLN A 21 1.71 0.71 -7.28
CA GLN A 21 1.72 0.09 -5.96
C GLN A 21 3.16 -0.15 -5.50
N VAL A 22 3.49 0.32 -4.30
CA VAL A 22 4.81 0.17 -3.70
C VAL A 22 4.73 -0.52 -2.34
N SER A 23 5.66 -1.44 -2.08
CA SER A 23 5.92 -1.88 -0.72
C SER A 23 6.82 -0.90 0.02
N MET A 24 6.54 -0.74 1.31
CA MET A 24 7.37 -0.05 2.29
C MET A 24 7.63 -0.97 3.48
N SER A 25 8.80 -0.84 4.13
CA SER A 25 9.09 -1.60 5.36
C SER A 25 8.40 -0.97 6.58
N PRO A 26 8.07 -1.73 7.64
CA PRO A 26 7.25 -1.23 8.75
C PRO A 26 7.93 -0.17 9.62
N GLU A 27 9.23 0.06 9.45
CA GLU A 27 10.01 1.06 10.21
C GLU A 27 9.91 2.47 9.64
N ILE A 28 9.38 2.65 8.42
CA ILE A 28 9.20 4.00 7.85
C ILE A 28 7.99 4.69 8.49
N LEU A 29 8.12 5.97 8.82
CA LEU A 29 6.98 6.75 9.27
C LEU A 29 5.98 6.92 8.13
N ILE A 30 4.69 6.79 8.43
CA ILE A 30 3.61 6.96 7.44
C ILE A 30 3.68 8.34 6.78
N ARG A 31 4.03 9.39 7.54
CA ARG A 31 4.25 10.75 7.00
C ARG A 31 5.35 10.76 5.94
N ASP A 32 6.54 10.27 6.28
CA ASP A 32 7.69 10.25 5.36
C ASP A 32 7.36 9.44 4.09
N ALA A 33 6.61 8.34 4.26
CA ALA A 33 6.14 7.53 3.15
C ALA A 33 5.14 8.28 2.25
N MET A 34 4.21 9.04 2.81
CA MET A 34 3.30 9.91 2.06
C MET A 34 4.03 11.06 1.36
N ASP A 35 5.03 11.66 2.01
CA ASP A 35 5.83 12.74 1.42
C ASP A 35 6.69 12.24 0.24
N ILE A 36 7.18 11.00 0.29
CA ILE A 36 7.86 10.34 -0.84
C ILE A 36 6.86 10.01 -1.95
N ALA A 37 5.69 9.45 -1.62
CA ALA A 37 4.65 9.11 -2.58
C ALA A 37 4.18 10.36 -3.37
N LYS A 38 3.86 11.45 -2.67
CA LYS A 38 3.43 12.71 -3.29
C LYS A 38 4.48 13.31 -4.24
N LYS A 39 5.76 13.28 -3.84
CA LYS A 39 6.87 13.72 -4.71
C LYS A 39 6.97 12.85 -5.96
N ALA A 40 6.80 11.53 -5.84
CA ALA A 40 6.79 10.63 -6.99
C ALA A 40 5.60 10.90 -7.93
N GLU A 41 4.40 11.13 -7.39
CA GLU A 41 3.22 11.52 -8.18
C GLU A 41 3.48 12.83 -8.97
N GLU A 42 4.00 13.86 -8.30
CA GLU A 42 4.32 15.15 -8.92
C GLU A 42 5.39 15.03 -10.02
N GLU A 43 6.46 14.27 -9.82
CA GLU A 43 7.51 14.09 -10.84
C GLU A 43 7.04 13.23 -12.02
N ILE A 44 6.23 12.20 -11.79
CA ILE A 44 5.64 11.40 -12.88
C ILE A 44 4.67 12.25 -13.72
N MET A 45 3.83 13.08 -13.10
CA MET A 45 2.93 13.99 -13.84
C MET A 45 3.69 15.05 -14.66
N LYS A 46 4.91 15.43 -14.27
CA LYS A 46 5.78 16.33 -15.06
C LYS A 46 6.46 15.61 -16.24
N ALA A 47 6.66 14.31 -16.14
CA ALA A 47 7.41 13.54 -17.15
C ALA A 47 6.62 13.26 -18.44
N ASP A 48 5.29 13.15 -18.37
CA ASP A 48 4.44 12.85 -19.53
C ASP A 48 3.07 13.56 -19.45
N ALA A 49 2.80 14.47 -20.39
CA ALA A 49 1.57 15.26 -20.47
C ALA A 49 0.30 14.46 -20.85
N SER A 50 0.45 13.21 -21.29
CA SER A 50 -0.67 12.28 -21.51
C SER A 50 -1.24 11.72 -20.20
N ILE A 51 -0.42 11.71 -19.13
CA ILE A 51 -0.83 11.29 -17.79
C ILE A 51 -1.67 12.41 -17.14
N CYS A 52 -2.95 12.12 -16.90
CA CYS A 52 -3.86 13.08 -16.26
C CYS A 52 -3.97 12.92 -14.74
N GLN A 53 -3.60 11.75 -14.22
CA GLN A 53 -3.62 11.44 -12.79
C GLN A 53 -2.62 10.33 -12.48
N VAL A 54 -1.93 10.45 -11.35
CA VAL A 54 -1.11 9.39 -10.74
C VAL A 54 -1.66 9.09 -9.36
N SER A 55 -1.59 7.82 -8.94
CA SER A 55 -1.96 7.38 -7.59
C SER A 55 -0.93 6.36 -7.10
N VAL A 56 -0.16 6.72 -6.06
CA VAL A 56 0.82 5.84 -5.42
C VAL A 56 0.21 5.18 -4.19
N GLN A 57 -0.14 3.90 -4.34
CA GLN A 57 -0.66 3.07 -3.27
C GLN A 57 0.48 2.48 -2.43
N LEU A 58 0.65 3.01 -1.22
CA LEU A 58 1.52 2.45 -0.19
C LEU A 58 0.94 1.16 0.37
N ARG A 59 1.76 0.11 0.50
CA ARG A 59 1.44 -1.08 1.30
C ARG A 59 2.65 -1.49 2.14
N LEU A 60 2.41 -2.09 3.29
CA LEU A 60 3.45 -2.79 4.04
C LEU A 60 3.94 -4.02 3.25
N GLY A 61 5.25 -4.06 2.99
CA GLY A 61 5.94 -5.18 2.34
C GLY A 61 6.13 -6.39 3.25
N GLN A 62 6.17 -6.16 4.57
CA GLN A 62 6.16 -7.18 5.61
C GLN A 62 5.11 -6.80 6.65
N GLN A 63 4.43 -7.80 7.22
CA GLN A 63 3.47 -7.58 8.30
C GLN A 63 4.19 -7.11 9.58
N ILE A 64 3.49 -6.31 10.39
CA ILE A 64 3.99 -5.90 11.71
C ILE A 64 3.79 -7.09 12.66
N GLU A 65 4.89 -7.68 13.15
CA GLU A 65 4.90 -8.87 14.02
C GLU A 65 3.98 -8.73 15.25
N GLN A 66 3.92 -7.52 15.81
CA GLN A 66 3.07 -7.18 16.95
C GLN A 66 1.56 -7.37 16.66
N LEU A 67 1.14 -7.17 15.40
CA LEU A 67 -0.24 -7.41 14.96
C LEU A 67 -0.50 -8.90 14.68
N GLN A 68 0.52 -9.67 14.28
CA GLN A 68 0.41 -11.13 14.11
C GLN A 68 0.17 -11.81 15.47
N LEU A 69 0.90 -11.41 16.51
CA LEU A 69 0.77 -11.96 17.87
C LEU A 69 -0.61 -11.71 18.50
N ALA A 70 -1.33 -10.67 18.08
CA ALA A 70 -2.70 -10.40 18.50
C ALA A 70 -3.71 -11.34 17.81
N ALA A 71 -3.56 -11.56 16.50
CA ALA A 71 -4.44 -12.44 15.72
C ALA A 71 -4.41 -13.89 16.24
N SER A 72 -3.23 -14.43 16.54
CA SER A 72 -3.06 -15.81 17.01
C SER A 72 -3.70 -16.10 18.38
N LYS A 73 -3.96 -15.06 19.20
CA LYS A 73 -4.57 -15.21 20.53
C LYS A 73 -6.10 -15.19 20.49
N SER A 74 -6.70 -14.62 19.44
CA SER A 74 -8.16 -14.47 19.34
C SER A 74 -8.89 -15.78 19.02
N GLY A 75 -8.20 -16.80 18.47
CA GLY A 75 -8.81 -18.06 18.06
C GLY A 75 -8.87 -19.16 19.13
N ALA A 76 -8.42 -18.89 20.35
CA ALA A 76 -8.18 -19.93 21.37
C ALA A 76 -9.29 -20.10 22.42
N ASN A 77 -10.23 -19.14 22.56
CA ASN A 77 -11.17 -19.12 23.69
C ASN A 77 -12.57 -19.75 23.42
N ASP A 78 -12.98 -19.95 22.17
CA ASP A 78 -14.35 -20.39 21.83
C ASP A 78 -14.52 -21.92 21.73
N ARG A 79 -13.91 -22.68 22.63
CA ARG A 79 -14.08 -24.15 22.71
C ARG A 79 -14.19 -24.70 24.14
N HIS A 80 -15.09 -24.15 24.95
CA HIS A 80 -15.61 -24.84 26.15
C HIS A 80 -17.01 -24.37 26.57
N ALA A 81 -18.03 -24.84 25.85
CA ALA A 81 -19.40 -24.97 26.35
C ALA A 81 -20.10 -26.10 25.58
N GLU A 82 -20.96 -26.86 26.27
CA GLU A 82 -21.74 -28.04 25.80
C GLU A 82 -21.07 -29.42 25.93
N LYS A 83 -20.90 -29.83 27.19
CA LYS A 83 -21.20 -31.20 27.63
C LYS A 83 -21.97 -31.18 28.96
N GLN A 84 -23.28 -31.36 28.89
CA GLN A 84 -24.13 -31.98 29.90
C GLN A 84 -25.47 -32.36 29.25
#